data_AF-A0A6L6JBT9-F1
#
_entry.id   AF-A0A6L6JBT9-F1
#
_cell.length_a   1.000
_cell.length_b   1.000
_cell.length_c   1.000
_cell.angle_alpha   90.00
_cell.angle_beta   90.00
_cell.angle_gamma   90.00
#
_symmetry.space_group_name_H-M   'P 1'
#
loop_
_entity.id
_entity.type
_entity.pdbx_description
1 polymer ?
#
loop_
_entity_poly.entity_id
_entity_poly.type
_entity_poly.pdbx_seq_one_letter_code
_entity_poly.pdbx_strand_id
1 'polypeptide(L)'
;MTGGCLPPEEPFLPVDDAALAQYADLIAEDFERYFAASSEYFACMDATRQIEFERAREVSERHRQFLERLDQLGLRAKAAVGQEP
;
A
#
# COMPACT_ATOMS: atom_id res chain seq x y z
N MET A 1 -14.40 12.00 -3.95
CA MET A 1 -12.93 11.93 -4.12
C MET A 1 -12.49 10.53 -3.75
N THR A 2 -12.11 9.69 -4.71
CA THR A 2 -11.38 8.45 -4.41
C THR A 2 -9.92 8.85 -4.20
N GLY A 3 -9.64 9.44 -3.04
CA GLY A 3 -8.27 9.79 -2.64
C GLY A 3 -7.58 8.55 -2.12
N GLY A 4 -6.58 8.05 -2.84
CA GLY A 4 -5.67 7.03 -2.33
C GLY A 4 -4.80 7.57 -1.20
N CYS A 5 -4.10 6.69 -0.49
CA CYS A 5 -3.10 7.09 0.49
C CYS A 5 -1.97 7.83 -0.24
N LEU A 6 -1.81 9.13 0.02
CA LEU A 6 -0.78 9.95 -0.60
C LEU A 6 0.43 10.07 0.35
N PRO A 7 1.66 9.85 -0.15
CA PRO A 7 2.84 10.05 0.67
C PRO A 7 3.00 11.54 1.02
N PRO A 8 3.49 11.86 2.23
CA PRO A 8 3.78 13.24 2.61
C PRO A 8 4.98 13.80 1.83
N GLU A 9 5.00 15.12 1.67
CA GLU A 9 6.11 15.85 1.06
C GLU A 9 7.27 15.97 2.06
N GLU A 10 8.50 15.71 1.61
CA GLU A 10 9.69 15.82 2.45
C GLU A 10 9.96 17.29 2.83
N PRO A 11 10.31 17.56 4.10
CA PRO A 11 10.64 18.92 4.52
C PRO A 11 11.92 19.41 3.84
N PHE A 12 11.95 20.70 3.50
CA PHE A 12 13.13 21.31 2.90
C PHE A 12 14.21 21.60 3.96
N LEU A 13 15.46 21.22 3.67
CA LEU A 13 16.61 21.54 4.50
C LEU A 13 17.59 22.47 3.75
N PRO A 14 17.77 23.72 4.20
CA PRO A 14 18.77 24.62 3.63
C PRO A 14 20.20 24.06 3.81
N VAL A 15 21.07 24.33 2.82
CA VAL A 15 22.51 24.01 2.89
C VAL A 15 23.35 25.11 3.55
N ASP A 16 22.80 26.31 3.70
CA ASP A 16 23.48 27.46 4.31
C ASP A 16 23.22 27.51 5.83
N ASP A 17 24.29 27.58 6.62
CA ASP A 17 24.21 27.57 8.09
C ASP A 17 23.50 28.81 8.65
N ALA A 18 23.60 29.96 7.97
CA ALA A 18 22.89 31.16 8.41
C ALA A 18 21.38 31.01 8.22
N ALA A 19 20.93 30.45 7.09
CA ALA A 19 19.53 30.10 6.86
C ALA A 19 19.04 29.03 7.84
N LEU A 20 19.86 28.01 8.16
CA LEU A 20 19.52 27.01 9.17
C LEU A 20 19.30 27.65 10.55
N ALA A 21 20.21 28.53 10.98
CA ALA A 21 20.08 29.22 12.27
C ALA A 21 18.88 30.19 12.29
N GLN A 22 18.58 30.84 11.16
CA GLN A 22 17.49 31.80 11.05
C GLN A 22 16.10 31.14 11.12
N TYR A 23 15.95 29.93 10.54
CA TYR A 23 14.65 29.28 10.37
C TYR A 23 14.55 27.94 11.12
N ALA A 24 15.39 27.71 12.13
CA ALA A 24 15.46 26.44 12.85
C ALA A 24 14.13 26.00 13.46
N ASP A 25 13.32 26.96 13.93
CA ASP A 25 11.98 26.72 14.47
C ASP A 25 11.01 26.25 13.38
N LEU A 26 10.93 26.95 12.25
CA LEU A 26 10.07 26.58 11.13
C LEU A 26 10.46 25.22 10.53
N ILE A 27 11.76 24.97 10.37
CA ILE A 27 12.28 23.69 9.87
C ILE A 27 11.88 22.56 10.83
N ALA A 28 12.04 22.76 12.14
CA ALA A 28 11.64 21.77 13.14
C ALA A 28 10.14 21.46 13.06
N GLU A 29 9.29 22.49 12.93
CA GLU A 29 7.86 22.28 12.75
C GLU A 29 7.51 21.52 11.46
N ASP A 30 8.22 21.76 10.36
CA ASP A 30 8.03 21.02 9.10
C ASP A 30 8.37 19.54 9.25
N PHE A 31 9.43 19.20 9.99
CA PHE A 31 9.74 17.81 10.32
C PHE A 31 8.62 17.16 11.15
N GLU A 32 8.11 17.84 12.17
CA GLU A 32 6.99 17.30 12.98
C GLU A 32 5.72 17.10 12.15
N ARG A 33 5.41 18.05 11.25
CA ARG A 33 4.31 17.91 10.27
C ARG A 33 4.52 16.70 9.36
N TYR A 34 5.73 16.51 8.84
CA TYR A 34 6.08 15.35 8.00
C TYR A 34 5.89 14.02 8.74
N PHE A 35 6.36 13.91 9.98
CA PHE A 35 6.24 12.65 10.74
C PHE A 35 4.81 12.33 11.15
N ALA A 36 4.01 13.35 11.51
CA ALA A 36 2.58 13.18 11.75
C ALA A 36 1.87 12.67 10.48
N ALA A 37 2.10 13.33 9.34
CA ALA A 37 1.51 12.92 8.06
C ALA A 37 2.00 11.54 7.59
N SER A 38 3.26 11.18 7.88
CA SER A 38 3.80 9.84 7.59
C SER A 38 3.07 8.75 8.37
N SER A 39 2.77 9.02 9.64
CA SER A 39 2.03 8.07 10.48
C SER A 39 0.61 7.85 9.95
N GLU A 40 -0.07 8.91 9.53
CA GLU A 40 -1.39 8.83 8.89
C GLU A 40 -1.35 8.09 7.55
N TYR A 41 -0.32 8.35 6.73
CA TYR A 41 -0.10 7.67 5.47
C TYR A 41 0.07 6.15 5.66
N PHE A 42 0.90 5.73 6.62
CA PHE A 42 1.09 4.31 6.92
C PHE A 42 -0.19 3.65 7.42
N ALA A 43 -0.93 4.30 8.31
CA ALA A 43 -2.22 3.78 8.78
C ALA A 43 -3.22 3.58 7.62
N CYS A 44 -3.27 4.52 6.66
CA CYS A 44 -4.08 4.39 5.45
C CYS A 44 -3.64 3.19 4.58
N MET A 45 -2.33 3.05 4.36
CA MET A 45 -1.76 1.96 3.55
C MET A 45 -2.04 0.60 4.17
N ASP A 46 -1.90 0.48 5.49
CA ASP A 46 -2.18 -0.76 6.22
C ASP A 46 -3.66 -1.13 6.17
N ALA A 47 -4.57 -0.17 6.30
CA ALA A 47 -6.00 -0.40 6.14
C ALA A 47 -6.33 -0.91 4.73
N THR A 48 -5.77 -0.26 3.71
CA THR A 48 -5.93 -0.68 2.30
C THR A 48 -5.40 -2.09 2.09
N ARG A 49 -4.23 -2.39 2.64
CA ARG A 49 -3.63 -3.73 2.59
C ARG A 49 -4.55 -4.76 3.24
N GLN A 50 -5.08 -4.49 4.44
CA GLN A 50 -5.98 -5.43 5.11
C GLN A 50 -7.21 -5.75 4.25
N ILE A 51 -7.86 -4.73 3.70
CA ILE A 51 -9.04 -4.89 2.83
C ILE A 51 -8.73 -5.76 1.62
N GLU A 52 -7.63 -5.47 0.91
CA GLU A 52 -7.27 -6.23 -0.28
C GLU A 52 -6.80 -7.66 0.05
N PHE A 53 -6.20 -7.88 1.21
CA PHE A 53 -5.85 -9.23 1.69
C PHE A 53 -7.10 -10.08 1.95
N GLU A 54 -8.12 -9.53 2.59
CA GLU A 54 -9.40 -10.22 2.81
C GLU A 54 -10.07 -10.55 1.47
N ARG A 55 -10.11 -9.58 0.56
CA ARG A 55 -10.65 -9.80 -0.78
C ARG A 55 -9.89 -10.87 -1.56
N ALA A 56 -8.56 -10.88 -1.47
CA ALA A 56 -7.73 -11.91 -2.08
C ALA A 56 -8.04 -13.30 -1.51
N ARG A 57 -8.31 -13.40 -0.21
CA ARG A 57 -8.75 -14.66 0.42
C ARG A 57 -10.09 -15.12 -0.15
N GLU A 58 -11.10 -14.26 -0.24
CA GLU A 58 -12.41 -14.61 -0.82
C GLU A 58 -12.31 -15.04 -2.29
N VAL A 59 -11.50 -14.34 -3.08
CA VAL A 59 -11.23 -14.71 -4.48
C VAL A 59 -10.52 -16.07 -4.55
N SER A 60 -9.57 -16.34 -3.66
CA SER A 60 -8.87 -17.62 -3.59
C SER A 60 -9.80 -18.78 -3.24
N GLU A 61 -10.75 -18.58 -2.32
CA GLU A 61 -11.76 -19.58 -1.98
C GLU A 61 -12.68 -19.87 -3.16
N ARG A 62 -13.13 -18.84 -3.88
CA ARG A 62 -13.91 -19.00 -5.12
C ARG A 62 -13.12 -19.73 -6.21
N HIS A 63 -11.84 -19.40 -6.37
CA HIS A 63 -10.97 -20.10 -7.31
C HIS A 63 -10.85 -21.58 -6.95
N ARG A 64 -10.64 -21.92 -5.68
CA ARG A 64 -10.63 -23.32 -5.22
C ARG A 64 -11.93 -24.05 -5.54
N GLN A 65 -13.08 -23.46 -5.24
CA GLN A 65 -14.39 -24.06 -5.56
C GLN A 65 -14.60 -24.27 -7.07
N PHE A 66 -14.14 -23.32 -7.88
CA PHE A 66 -14.13 -23.44 -9.34
C PHE A 66 -13.31 -24.65 -9.80
N LEU A 67 -12.10 -24.82 -9.24
CA LEU A 67 -11.24 -25.96 -9.57
C LEU A 67 -11.86 -27.29 -9.15
N GLU A 68 -12.40 -27.38 -7.93
CA GLU A 68 -13.11 -28.57 -7.44
C GLU A 68 -14.29 -28.95 -8.36
N ARG A 69 -15.04 -27.96 -8.85
CA ARG A 69 -16.14 -28.19 -9.80
C ARG A 69 -15.65 -28.67 -11.17
N LEU A 70 -14.53 -28.17 -11.65
CA LEU A 70 -13.93 -28.68 -12.89
C LEU A 70 -13.43 -30.11 -12.75
N ASP A 71 -12.89 -30.48 -11.60
CA ASP A 71 -12.50 -31.87 -11.30
C ASP A 71 -13.70 -32.80 -11.37
N GLN A 72 -14.82 -32.43 -10.75
CA GLN A 72 -16.08 -33.20 -10.79
C GLN A 72 -16.64 -33.38 -12.21
N LEU A 73 -16.39 -32.42 -13.09
CA LEU A 73 -16.82 -32.46 -14.50
C LEU A 73 -15.79 -33.16 -15.42
N GLY A 74 -14.64 -33.58 -14.90
CA GLY A 74 -13.55 -34.13 -15.72
C GLY A 74 -12.90 -33.10 -16.65
N LEU A 75 -13.02 -31.80 -16.34
CA LEU A 75 -12.58 -30.69 -17.19
C LEU A 75 -11.31 -30.00 -16.68
N ARG A 76 -10.64 -30.55 -15.67
CA ARG A 76 -9.51 -29.90 -14.98
C ARG A 76 -8.37 -29.48 -15.91
N ALA A 77 -8.06 -30.30 -16.90
CA ALA A 77 -7.01 -30.03 -17.89
C ALA A 77 -7.24 -28.72 -18.67
N LYS A 78 -8.49 -28.29 -18.84
CA LYS A 78 -8.81 -27.03 -19.53
C LYS A 78 -8.45 -25.78 -18.71
N ALA A 79 -8.29 -25.90 -17.40
CA ALA A 79 -7.92 -24.82 -16.49
C ALA A 79 -6.47 -24.93 -15.98
N ALA A 80 -5.67 -25.83 -16.54
CA ALA A 80 -4.24 -25.86 -16.29
C ALA A 80 -3.61 -24.64 -16.98
N VAL A 81 -3.34 -23.58 -16.22
CA VAL A 81 -2.51 -22.47 -16.70
C VAL A 81 -1.08 -22.98 -16.73
N GLY A 82 -0.45 -22.93 -17.91
CA GLY A 82 0.93 -23.38 -18.10
C GLY A 82 1.87 -22.68 -17.12
N GLN A 83 2.60 -23.45 -16.34
CA GLN A 83 3.75 -22.96 -15.59
C GLN A 83 4.86 -22.73 -16.62
N GLU A 84 5.07 -21.47 -17.04
CA GLU A 84 6.36 -21.12 -17.63
C GLU A 84 7.43 -21.18 -16.52
N PRO A 85 8.59 -21.78 -16.81
CA PRO A 85 9.67 -21.98 -15.84
C PRO A 85 10.31 -20.67 -15.36
#